data_AF-A0A949LZP3-F1
#
_entry.id   AF-A0A949LZP3-F1
#
_cell.length_a   1.000
_cell.length_b   1.000
_cell.length_c   1.000
_cell.angle_alpha   90.00
_cell.angle_beta   90.00
_cell.angle_gamma   90.00
#
_symmetry.space_group_name_H-M   'P 1'
#
loop_
_entity.id
_entity.type
_entity.pdbx_description
1 polymer ?
#
loop_
_entity_poly.entity_id
_entity_poly.type
_entity_poly.pdbx_seq_one_letter_code
_entity_poly.pdbx_strand_id
1 'polypeptide(L)'
;MTAQVLDGELVAAGIKERLADRVQALRSAGITPGLGTVLVGDDGPSANYVAMKHRDCEALGITSHHAHLPAEATQDEVLEVVARFNADPAVDAYLMQYPFPKHLDFEAALLAVDPAKDVDGLHPVNLGHLVQGVAGPLPCTPAGIQALLAHFEVPIEGRHVVIVGRGLTIGRPLANLLTLKRPHANAAVTVVHTGVADLGSYTRQADIIVAAAGSPGLITAEMVKPGAAVVAAGVSFEGKKLLSDVADEVAEVAGWLSPRIGGVGPMTRAMLLVNTVEAAERRAALR
;
A
#
# COMPACT_ATOMS: atom_id res chain seq x y z
N MET A 1 17.66 15.69 19.21
CA MET A 1 16.22 15.63 19.52
C MET A 1 15.73 14.29 19.00
N THR A 2 14.86 13.58 19.71
CA THR A 2 14.35 12.29 19.23
C THR A 2 13.17 12.53 18.29
N ALA A 3 13.16 11.87 17.13
CA ALA A 3 12.10 11.97 16.13
C ALA A 3 10.72 11.60 16.69
N GLN A 4 9.67 12.29 16.24
CA GLN A 4 8.29 11.87 16.48
C GLN A 4 8.01 10.57 15.72
N VAL A 5 7.47 9.57 16.41
CA VAL A 5 7.16 8.27 15.80
C VAL A 5 5.90 8.39 14.94
N LEU A 6 6.01 8.04 13.65
CA LEU A 6 4.86 7.91 12.76
C LEU A 6 4.21 6.53 12.96
N ASP A 7 3.46 6.38 14.05
CA ASP A 7 2.77 5.13 14.42
C ASP A 7 1.61 4.84 13.47
N GLY A 8 1.79 3.87 12.58
CA GLY A 8 0.78 3.48 11.62
C GLY A 8 -0.26 2.50 12.15
N GLU A 9 -0.04 1.81 13.27
CA GLU A 9 -1.11 1.02 13.90
C GLU A 9 -2.18 1.96 14.46
N LEU A 10 -1.76 3.05 15.10
CA LEU A 10 -2.67 4.10 15.58
C LEU A 10 -3.52 4.68 14.43
N VAL A 11 -2.87 5.04 13.33
CA VAL A 11 -3.57 5.64 12.18
C VAL A 11 -4.47 4.62 11.48
N ALA A 12 -4.01 3.38 11.31
CA ALA A 12 -4.79 2.30 10.71
C ALA A 12 -6.04 1.97 11.54
N ALA A 13 -5.95 1.97 12.87
CA ALA A 13 -7.10 1.77 13.75
C ALA A 13 -8.16 2.86 13.53
N GLY A 14 -7.76 4.14 13.53
CA GLY A 14 -8.69 5.25 13.28
C GLY A 14 -9.31 5.23 11.87
N ILE A 15 -8.61 4.72 10.86
CA ILE A 15 -9.19 4.49 9.52
C ILE A 15 -10.26 3.41 9.58
N LYS A 16 -9.98 2.28 10.24
CA LYS A 16 -10.94 1.17 10.38
C LYS A 16 -12.21 1.59 11.12
N GLU A 17 -12.10 2.41 12.15
CA GLU A 17 -13.25 2.99 12.86
C GLU A 17 -14.16 3.78 11.91
N ARG A 18 -13.59 4.69 11.11
CA ARG A 18 -14.37 5.45 10.09
C ARG A 18 -14.95 4.55 9.00
N LEU A 19 -14.27 3.46 8.65
CA LEU A 19 -14.82 2.48 7.71
C LEU A 19 -15.98 1.70 8.31
N ALA A 20 -15.97 1.40 9.60
CA ALA A 20 -17.07 0.69 10.26
C ALA A 20 -18.40 1.42 10.08
N ASP A 21 -18.41 2.76 10.24
CA ASP A 21 -19.61 3.58 10.01
C ASP A 21 -20.10 3.49 8.56
N ARG A 22 -19.18 3.56 7.59
CA ARG A 22 -19.49 3.45 6.14
C ARG A 22 -20.03 2.07 5.79
N VAL A 23 -19.44 1.01 6.35
CA VAL A 23 -19.90 -0.38 6.14
C VAL A 23 -21.29 -0.57 6.75
N GLN A 24 -21.55 -0.03 7.94
CA GLN A 24 -22.89 -0.09 8.55
C GLN A 24 -23.93 0.64 7.70
N ALA A 25 -23.59 1.80 7.13
CA ALA A 25 -24.48 2.53 6.22
C ALA A 25 -24.82 1.69 4.96
N LEU A 26 -23.81 1.08 4.32
CA LEU A 26 -24.03 0.18 3.17
C LEU A 26 -24.91 -1.00 3.54
N ARG A 27 -24.64 -1.66 4.67
CA ARG A 27 -25.43 -2.81 5.13
C ARG A 27 -26.88 -2.45 5.44
N SER A 28 -27.11 -1.26 6.02
CA SER A 28 -28.46 -0.73 6.25
C SER A 28 -29.21 -0.48 4.94
N ALA A 29 -28.49 -0.19 3.84
CA ALA A 29 -29.02 -0.10 2.49
C ALA A 29 -29.12 -1.47 1.76
N GLY A 30 -28.90 -2.60 2.47
CA GLY A 30 -28.96 -3.94 1.89
C GLY A 30 -27.74 -4.29 1.02
N ILE A 31 -26.60 -3.62 1.23
CA ILE A 31 -25.35 -3.84 0.51
C ILE A 31 -24.27 -4.27 1.50
N THR A 32 -23.84 -5.51 1.40
CA THR A 32 -22.66 -5.98 2.15
C THR A 32 -21.43 -5.86 1.25
N PRO A 33 -20.38 -5.13 1.66
CA PRO A 33 -19.12 -5.11 0.94
C PRO A 33 -18.47 -6.49 0.90
N GLY A 34 -17.87 -6.85 -0.23
CA GLY A 34 -17.15 -8.11 -0.40
C GLY A 34 -15.70 -7.93 -0.85
N LEU A 35 -14.76 -8.48 -0.08
CA LEU A 35 -13.35 -8.57 -0.43
C LEU A 35 -13.00 -9.99 -0.88
N GLY A 36 -12.46 -10.13 -2.08
CA GLY A 36 -11.84 -11.36 -2.55
C GLY A 36 -10.33 -11.42 -2.27
N THR A 37 -9.80 -12.62 -2.11
CA THR A 37 -8.35 -12.88 -2.09
C THR A 37 -8.05 -14.16 -2.84
N VAL A 38 -7.07 -14.12 -3.74
CA VAL A 38 -6.53 -15.27 -4.46
C VAL A 38 -5.12 -15.56 -3.95
N LEU A 39 -4.94 -16.71 -3.31
CA LEU A 39 -3.66 -17.21 -2.82
C LEU A 39 -3.28 -18.45 -3.64
N VAL A 40 -2.03 -18.52 -4.12
CA VAL A 40 -1.51 -19.68 -4.85
C VAL A 40 -0.29 -20.24 -4.12
N GLY A 41 -0.38 -21.50 -3.70
CA GLY A 41 0.61 -22.18 -2.87
C GLY A 41 0.52 -21.84 -1.38
N ASP A 42 1.54 -22.25 -0.62
CA ASP A 42 1.53 -22.27 0.85
C ASP A 42 2.65 -21.42 1.47
N ASP A 43 3.03 -20.32 0.82
CA ASP A 43 4.00 -19.38 1.39
C ASP A 43 3.47 -18.83 2.73
N GLY A 44 4.12 -19.22 3.83
CA GLY A 44 3.68 -18.90 5.20
C GLY A 44 3.49 -17.39 5.47
N PRO A 45 4.41 -16.51 5.07
CA PRO A 45 4.21 -15.06 5.14
C PRO A 45 2.96 -14.59 4.39
N SER A 46 2.73 -15.06 3.17
CA SER A 46 1.57 -14.71 2.35
C SER A 46 0.26 -15.18 2.99
N ALA A 47 0.20 -16.43 3.45
CA ALA A 47 -0.96 -16.99 4.13
C ALA A 47 -1.31 -16.21 5.41
N ASN A 48 -0.31 -15.84 6.22
CA ASN A 48 -0.51 -15.00 7.40
C ASN A 48 -1.08 -13.62 7.04
N TYR A 49 -0.56 -13.01 5.98
CA TYR A 49 -1.00 -11.68 5.54
C TYR A 49 -2.44 -11.71 5.03
N VAL A 50 -2.84 -12.77 4.30
CA VAL A 50 -4.23 -13.00 3.88
C VAL A 50 -5.14 -13.24 5.10
N ALA A 51 -4.71 -14.06 6.07
CA ALA A 51 -5.47 -14.29 7.29
C ALA A 51 -5.68 -13.01 8.13
N MET A 52 -4.74 -12.06 8.10
CA MET A 52 -4.93 -10.74 8.72
C MET A 52 -5.98 -9.92 7.99
N LYS A 53 -6.01 -9.93 6.66
CA LYS A 53 -7.02 -9.22 5.85
C LYS A 53 -8.43 -9.75 6.12
N HIS A 54 -8.59 -11.07 6.22
CA HIS A 54 -9.87 -11.68 6.55
C HIS A 54 -10.35 -11.32 7.96
N ARG A 55 -9.45 -11.32 8.95
CA ARG A 55 -9.79 -10.85 10.31
C ARG A 55 -10.23 -9.39 10.32
N ASP A 56 -9.54 -8.54 9.57
CA ASP A 56 -9.91 -7.13 9.42
C ASP A 56 -11.29 -6.97 8.74
N CYS A 57 -11.60 -7.80 7.74
CA CYS A 57 -12.91 -7.82 7.09
C CYS A 57 -14.03 -8.26 8.05
N GLU A 58 -13.81 -9.36 8.77
CA GLU A 58 -14.77 -9.88 9.74
C GLU A 58 -15.11 -8.84 10.81
N ALA A 59 -14.09 -8.17 11.37
CA ALA A 59 -14.25 -7.12 12.37
C ALA A 59 -15.10 -5.94 11.87
N LEU A 60 -15.06 -5.62 10.58
CA LEU A 60 -15.83 -4.55 9.96
C LEU A 60 -17.17 -5.00 9.40
N GLY A 61 -17.45 -6.30 9.34
CA GLY A 61 -18.64 -6.85 8.69
C GLY A 61 -18.58 -6.85 7.16
N ILE A 62 -17.39 -6.94 6.59
CA ILE A 62 -17.12 -7.14 5.16
C ILE A 62 -17.07 -8.66 4.90
N THR A 63 -17.77 -9.12 3.86
CA THR A 63 -17.73 -10.53 3.46
C THR A 63 -16.40 -10.87 2.79
N SER A 64 -15.77 -11.96 3.24
CA SER A 64 -14.51 -12.45 2.68
C SER A 64 -14.76 -13.59 1.68
N HIS A 65 -14.23 -13.45 0.47
CA HIS A 65 -14.24 -14.48 -0.57
C HIS A 65 -12.82 -14.98 -0.78
N HIS A 66 -12.52 -16.19 -0.31
CA HIS A 66 -11.17 -16.74 -0.39
C HIS A 66 -11.06 -17.82 -1.46
N ALA A 67 -10.08 -17.69 -2.35
CA ALA A 67 -9.68 -18.73 -3.30
C ALA A 67 -8.23 -19.13 -2.99
N HIS A 68 -8.04 -20.37 -2.55
CA HIS A 68 -6.72 -20.96 -2.33
C HIS A 68 -6.48 -22.01 -3.41
N LEU A 69 -5.48 -21.78 -4.25
CA LEU A 69 -5.01 -22.72 -5.25
C LEU A 69 -3.72 -23.37 -4.77
N PRO A 70 -3.48 -24.65 -5.08
CA PRO A 70 -2.24 -25.32 -4.71
C PRO A 70 -1.04 -24.74 -5.47
N ALA A 71 0.18 -25.01 -5.00
CA ALA A 71 1.39 -24.45 -5.61
C ALA A 71 1.58 -24.93 -7.06
N GLU A 72 1.13 -26.13 -7.38
CA GLU A 72 1.18 -26.76 -8.70
C GLU A 72 0.06 -26.33 -9.66
N ALA A 73 -0.81 -25.40 -9.24
CA ALA A 73 -1.86 -24.86 -10.09
C ALA A 73 -1.29 -24.32 -11.42
N THR A 74 -2.11 -24.43 -12.46
CA THR A 74 -1.86 -23.94 -13.80
C THR A 74 -2.28 -22.48 -13.95
N GLN A 75 -1.75 -21.81 -14.99
CA GLN A 75 -2.17 -20.44 -15.29
C GLN A 75 -3.67 -20.34 -15.59
N ASP A 76 -4.23 -21.34 -16.28
CA ASP A 76 -5.64 -21.36 -16.64
C ASP A 76 -6.54 -21.45 -15.40
N GLU A 77 -6.19 -22.28 -14.40
CA GLU A 77 -6.93 -22.35 -13.13
C GLU A 77 -6.91 -21.01 -12.36
N VAL A 78 -5.79 -20.28 -12.40
CA VAL A 78 -5.71 -18.93 -11.83
C VAL A 78 -6.64 -17.96 -12.58
N LEU A 79 -6.63 -18.01 -13.91
CA LEU A 79 -7.46 -17.15 -14.75
C LEU A 79 -8.96 -17.48 -14.63
N GLU A 80 -9.33 -18.74 -14.38
CA GLU A 80 -10.71 -19.13 -14.07
C GLU A 80 -11.20 -18.51 -12.76
N VAL A 81 -10.35 -18.47 -11.72
CA VAL A 81 -10.68 -17.78 -10.47
C VAL A 81 -10.85 -16.28 -10.69
N VAL A 82 -9.97 -15.66 -11.48
CA VAL A 82 -10.07 -14.25 -11.86
C VAL A 82 -11.38 -13.97 -12.60
N ALA A 83 -11.71 -14.77 -13.61
CA ALA A 83 -12.97 -14.63 -14.37
C ALA A 83 -14.20 -14.77 -13.46
N ARG A 84 -14.18 -15.72 -12.52
CA ARG A 84 -15.25 -15.89 -11.52
C ARG A 84 -15.39 -14.66 -10.63
N PHE A 85 -14.29 -14.13 -10.08
CA PHE A 85 -14.33 -12.96 -9.19
C PHE A 85 -14.71 -11.68 -9.94
N ASN A 86 -14.30 -11.52 -11.20
CA ASN A 86 -14.77 -10.44 -12.07
C ASN A 86 -16.29 -10.48 -12.26
N ALA A 87 -16.85 -11.67 -12.53
CA ALA A 87 -18.28 -11.83 -12.80
C ALA A 87 -19.17 -11.80 -11.53
N ASP A 88 -18.62 -12.13 -10.36
CA ASP A 88 -19.41 -12.24 -9.12
C ASP A 88 -19.78 -10.86 -8.55
N PRO A 89 -21.07 -10.46 -8.54
CA PRO A 89 -21.49 -9.17 -8.01
C PRO A 89 -21.34 -9.06 -6.48
N ALA A 90 -21.08 -10.17 -5.77
CA ALA A 90 -20.79 -10.15 -4.34
C ALA A 90 -19.32 -9.78 -4.04
N VAL A 91 -18.42 -9.90 -5.02
CA VAL A 91 -17.02 -9.48 -4.90
C VAL A 91 -16.88 -8.05 -5.42
N ASP A 92 -16.73 -7.07 -4.53
CA ASP A 92 -16.56 -5.66 -4.89
C ASP A 92 -15.12 -5.36 -5.34
N ALA A 93 -14.15 -5.94 -4.64
CA ALA A 93 -12.74 -5.82 -4.98
C ALA A 93 -12.01 -7.08 -4.54
N TYR A 94 -10.90 -7.42 -5.18
CA TYR A 94 -10.10 -8.56 -4.75
C TYR A 94 -8.61 -8.41 -5.03
N LEU A 95 -7.84 -9.18 -4.28
CA LEU A 95 -6.39 -9.18 -4.32
C LEU A 95 -5.84 -10.46 -4.96
N MET A 96 -4.87 -10.30 -5.87
CA MET A 96 -3.95 -11.36 -6.24
C MET A 96 -2.76 -11.34 -5.28
N GLN A 97 -2.68 -12.29 -4.33
CA GLN A 97 -1.64 -12.28 -3.31
C GLN A 97 -0.29 -12.71 -3.91
N TYR A 98 0.65 -11.77 -3.93
CA TYR A 98 2.04 -11.99 -4.35
C TYR A 98 2.91 -12.45 -3.16
N PRO A 99 3.97 -13.27 -3.36
CA PRO A 99 4.46 -13.85 -4.62
C PRO A 99 3.69 -15.05 -5.14
N PHE A 100 3.66 -15.19 -6.46
CA PHE A 100 3.22 -16.43 -7.11
C PHE A 100 4.37 -17.45 -7.22
N PRO A 101 4.05 -18.75 -7.30
CA PRO A 101 4.98 -19.75 -7.81
C PRO A 101 5.64 -19.32 -9.13
N LYS A 102 6.94 -19.62 -9.29
CA LYS A 102 7.77 -19.08 -10.40
C LYS A 102 7.30 -19.49 -11.81
N HIS A 103 6.56 -20.57 -11.95
CA HIS A 103 6.04 -21.04 -13.23
C HIS A 103 4.75 -20.33 -13.65
N LEU A 104 4.16 -19.51 -12.78
CA LEU A 104 2.95 -18.75 -13.05
C LEU A 104 3.27 -17.30 -13.41
N ASP A 105 2.47 -16.77 -14.33
CA ASP A 105 2.55 -15.38 -14.76
C ASP A 105 1.60 -14.53 -13.91
N PHE A 106 2.17 -13.92 -12.87
CA PHE A 106 1.46 -12.97 -12.02
C PHE A 106 0.98 -11.74 -12.78
N GLU A 107 1.76 -11.23 -13.75
CA GLU A 107 1.40 -10.03 -14.49
C GLU A 107 0.19 -10.31 -15.39
N ALA A 108 0.15 -11.45 -16.07
CA ALA A 108 -1.01 -11.90 -16.83
C ALA A 108 -2.26 -12.04 -15.94
N ALA A 109 -2.11 -12.59 -14.74
CA ALA A 109 -3.22 -12.71 -13.78
C ALA A 109 -3.71 -11.34 -13.29
N LEU A 110 -2.79 -10.41 -12.99
CA LEU A 110 -3.13 -9.03 -12.59
C LEU A 110 -3.83 -8.27 -13.72
N LEU A 111 -3.36 -8.42 -14.96
CA LEU A 111 -3.96 -7.79 -16.15
C LEU A 111 -5.35 -8.33 -16.50
N ALA A 112 -5.69 -9.52 -16.04
CA ALA A 112 -7.02 -10.10 -16.21
C ALA A 112 -8.02 -9.62 -15.15
N VAL A 113 -7.56 -8.96 -14.07
CA VAL A 113 -8.43 -8.37 -13.05
C VAL A 113 -9.23 -7.22 -13.65
N ASP A 114 -10.54 -7.16 -13.41
CA ASP A 114 -11.34 -5.99 -13.73
C ASP A 114 -10.77 -4.78 -12.95
N PRO A 115 -10.33 -3.69 -13.61
CA PRO A 115 -9.79 -2.52 -12.92
C PRO A 115 -10.74 -1.93 -11.88
N ALA A 116 -12.05 -2.09 -12.03
CA ALA A 116 -13.04 -1.62 -11.05
C ALA A 116 -12.99 -2.42 -9.73
N LYS A 117 -12.47 -3.66 -9.79
CA LYS A 117 -12.31 -4.60 -8.68
C LYS A 117 -10.86 -4.79 -8.22
N ASP A 118 -9.91 -4.07 -8.81
CA ASP A 118 -8.52 -4.07 -8.36
C ASP A 118 -8.40 -3.37 -7.01
N VAL A 119 -8.33 -4.18 -5.94
CA VAL A 119 -8.28 -3.66 -4.58
C VAL A 119 -6.95 -3.03 -4.23
N ASP A 120 -5.87 -3.41 -4.92
CA ASP A 120 -4.53 -2.94 -4.57
C ASP A 120 -4.14 -1.66 -5.31
N GLY A 121 -4.94 -1.25 -6.31
CA GLY A 121 -4.71 -0.06 -7.13
C GLY A 121 -3.50 -0.19 -8.07
N LEU A 122 -3.05 -1.42 -8.32
CA LEU A 122 -1.84 -1.71 -9.10
C LEU A 122 -2.14 -2.15 -10.54
N HIS A 123 -3.42 -2.34 -10.89
CA HIS A 123 -3.80 -2.61 -12.27
C HIS A 123 -3.32 -1.44 -13.16
N PRO A 124 -2.69 -1.69 -14.32
CA PRO A 124 -2.13 -0.62 -15.16
C PRO A 124 -3.13 0.48 -15.56
N VAL A 125 -4.40 0.13 -15.75
CA VAL A 125 -5.50 1.09 -15.95
C VAL A 125 -5.63 2.06 -14.76
N ASN A 126 -5.64 1.55 -13.52
CA ASN A 126 -5.74 2.39 -12.32
C ASN A 126 -4.47 3.19 -12.06
N LEU A 127 -3.30 2.64 -12.38
CA LEU A 127 -2.05 3.42 -12.38
C LEU A 127 -2.08 4.53 -13.47
N GLY A 128 -2.68 4.27 -14.62
CA GLY A 128 -2.94 5.28 -15.65
C GLY A 128 -3.93 6.35 -15.19
N HIS A 129 -4.96 5.97 -14.44
CA HIS A 129 -5.88 6.91 -13.79
C HIS A 129 -5.16 7.81 -12.78
N LEU A 130 -4.28 7.21 -11.96
CA LEU A 130 -3.45 7.95 -11.01
C LEU A 130 -2.55 8.97 -11.73
N VAL A 131 -1.91 8.58 -12.84
CA VAL A 131 -1.09 9.51 -13.65
C VAL A 131 -1.93 10.67 -14.20
N GLN A 132 -3.16 10.41 -14.66
CA GLN A 132 -4.05 11.45 -15.16
C GLN A 132 -4.71 12.28 -14.04
N GLY A 133 -4.58 11.87 -12.77
CA GLY A 133 -5.26 12.49 -11.64
C GLY A 133 -6.77 12.28 -11.65
N VAL A 134 -7.27 11.24 -12.32
CA VAL A 134 -8.70 10.88 -12.32
C VAL A 134 -9.01 9.89 -11.22
N ALA A 135 -10.28 9.81 -10.81
CA ALA A 135 -10.72 8.95 -9.73
C ALA A 135 -10.53 7.46 -10.06
N GLY A 136 -10.04 6.69 -9.09
CA GLY A 136 -9.84 5.25 -9.17
C GLY A 136 -9.22 4.72 -7.87
N PRO A 137 -9.15 3.39 -7.69
CA PRO A 137 -8.44 2.78 -6.57
C PRO A 137 -7.01 3.28 -6.51
N LEU A 138 -6.57 3.69 -5.32
CA LEU A 138 -5.19 4.13 -5.12
C LEU A 138 -4.30 2.97 -4.67
N PRO A 139 -3.02 2.93 -5.11
CA PRO A 139 -2.04 2.00 -4.60
C PRO A 139 -1.98 2.00 -3.07
N CYS A 140 -2.28 0.86 -2.44
CA CYS A 140 -2.51 0.79 -1.00
C CYS A 140 -1.35 1.34 -0.15
N THR A 141 -0.11 0.94 -0.47
CA THR A 141 1.06 1.39 0.30
C THR A 141 1.34 2.88 0.10
N PRO A 142 1.37 3.43 -1.14
CA PRO A 142 1.45 4.86 -1.35
C PRO A 142 0.36 5.68 -0.66
N ALA A 143 -0.90 5.27 -0.77
CA ALA A 143 -2.02 5.93 -0.08
C ALA A 143 -1.85 5.86 1.45
N GLY A 144 -1.33 4.74 1.95
CA GLY A 144 -1.02 4.55 3.36
C GLY A 144 0.07 5.50 3.86
N ILE A 145 1.15 5.67 3.09
CA ILE A 145 2.22 6.63 3.41
C ILE A 145 1.68 8.06 3.41
N GLN A 146 0.87 8.42 2.41
CA GLN A 146 0.23 9.74 2.35
C GLN A 146 -0.66 9.99 3.59
N ALA A 147 -1.52 9.05 3.93
CA ALA A 147 -2.42 9.15 5.08
C ALA A 147 -1.66 9.20 6.41
N LEU A 148 -0.55 8.45 6.53
CA LEU A 148 0.31 8.48 7.71
C LEU A 148 0.94 9.87 7.90
N LEU A 149 1.55 10.41 6.86
CA LEU A 149 2.15 11.75 6.89
C LEU A 149 1.09 12.83 7.19
N ALA A 150 -0.09 12.72 6.58
CA ALA A 150 -1.20 13.64 6.81
C ALA A 150 -1.69 13.62 8.28
N HIS A 151 -1.83 12.44 8.88
CA HIS A 151 -2.28 12.30 10.27
C HIS A 151 -1.34 12.98 11.26
N PHE A 152 -0.03 12.86 11.04
CA PHE A 152 1.00 13.47 11.89
C PHE A 152 1.34 14.91 11.48
N GLU A 153 0.51 15.52 10.62
CA GLU A 153 0.64 16.91 10.18
C GLU A 153 2.00 17.23 9.56
N VAL A 154 2.66 16.24 8.94
CA VAL A 154 3.90 16.46 8.21
C VAL A 154 3.58 17.34 6.99
N PRO A 155 4.24 18.50 6.81
CA PRO A 155 3.99 19.35 5.64
C PRO A 155 4.41 18.62 4.36
N ILE A 156 3.48 18.42 3.43
CA ILE A 156 3.76 17.78 2.12
C ILE A 156 3.71 18.80 0.98
N GLU A 157 2.69 19.68 0.99
CA GLU A 157 2.45 20.61 -0.11
C GLU A 157 3.61 21.60 -0.28
N GLY A 158 4.11 21.70 -1.51
CA GLY A 158 5.26 22.53 -1.87
C GLY A 158 6.60 22.06 -1.30
N ARG A 159 6.66 20.90 -0.63
CA ARG A 159 7.88 20.35 -0.03
C ARG A 159 8.64 19.44 -0.98
N HIS A 160 9.94 19.29 -0.72
CA HIS A 160 10.79 18.38 -1.49
C HIS A 160 10.74 16.97 -0.90
N VAL A 161 10.15 16.05 -1.66
CA VAL A 161 10.07 14.63 -1.30
C VAL A 161 11.09 13.85 -2.13
N VAL A 162 11.98 13.14 -1.46
CA VAL A 162 12.90 12.20 -2.11
C VAL A 162 12.46 10.77 -1.83
N ILE A 163 12.12 10.05 -2.90
CA ILE A 163 11.75 8.63 -2.84
C ILE A 163 12.98 7.82 -3.26
N VAL A 164 13.49 6.99 -2.37
CA VAL A 164 14.63 6.10 -2.61
C VAL A 164 14.09 4.71 -2.93
N GLY A 165 13.97 4.40 -4.21
CA GLY A 165 13.35 3.18 -4.71
C GLY A 165 12.31 3.47 -5.79
N ARG A 166 12.28 2.63 -6.83
CA ARG A 166 11.38 2.77 -8.00
C ARG A 166 10.57 1.50 -8.27
N GLY A 167 10.26 0.74 -7.21
CA GLY A 167 9.39 -0.43 -7.29
C GLY A 167 8.00 -0.08 -7.83
N LEU A 168 7.31 -1.07 -8.40
CA LEU A 168 5.95 -0.92 -8.92
C LEU A 168 4.91 -0.67 -7.83
N THR A 169 5.16 -1.16 -6.61
CA THR A 169 4.17 -1.16 -5.51
C THR A 169 4.26 0.07 -4.62
N ILE A 170 5.40 0.76 -4.59
CA ILE A 170 5.64 1.92 -3.71
C ILE A 170 6.19 3.09 -4.50
N GLY A 171 7.45 3.04 -4.93
CA GLY A 171 8.17 4.25 -5.35
C GLY A 171 7.56 4.97 -6.56
N ARG A 172 7.29 4.25 -7.65
CA ARG A 172 6.68 4.82 -8.87
C ARG A 172 5.26 5.37 -8.61
N PRO A 173 4.32 4.60 -8.05
CA PRO A 173 2.99 5.13 -7.78
C PRO A 173 2.97 6.24 -6.73
N LEU A 174 3.82 6.19 -5.71
CA LEU A 174 3.91 7.25 -4.71
C LEU A 174 4.39 8.57 -5.33
N ALA A 175 5.34 8.52 -6.27
CA ALA A 175 5.77 9.71 -7.00
C ALA A 175 4.60 10.37 -7.76
N ASN A 176 3.80 9.56 -8.46
CA ASN A 176 2.62 10.06 -9.16
C ASN A 176 1.59 10.61 -8.17
N LEU A 177 1.32 9.91 -7.06
CA LEU A 177 0.35 10.35 -6.05
C LEU A 177 0.73 11.69 -5.41
N LEU A 178 1.97 11.86 -4.98
CA LEU A 178 2.42 13.06 -4.26
C LEU A 178 2.59 14.27 -5.17
N THR A 179 2.68 14.10 -6.49
CA THR A 179 2.74 15.21 -7.45
C THR A 179 1.37 15.75 -7.86
N LEU A 180 0.27 15.03 -7.58
CA LEU A 180 -1.07 15.50 -7.89
C LEU A 180 -1.44 16.78 -7.13
N LYS A 181 -2.18 17.67 -7.78
CA LYS A 181 -2.75 18.88 -7.15
C LYS A 181 -3.97 18.53 -6.29
N ARG A 182 -3.72 17.98 -5.10
CA ARG A 182 -4.74 17.61 -4.10
C ARG A 182 -4.21 17.78 -2.66
N PRO A 183 -5.09 17.83 -1.65
CA PRO A 183 -4.67 17.87 -0.25
C PRO A 183 -3.71 16.73 0.11
N HIS A 184 -2.72 17.03 0.94
CA HIS A 184 -1.70 16.07 1.38
C HIS A 184 -0.85 15.50 0.22
N ALA A 185 -0.75 16.23 -0.88
CA ALA A 185 0.10 15.94 -2.04
C ALA A 185 0.75 17.25 -2.52
N ASN A 186 0.74 17.54 -3.82
CA ASN A 186 1.26 18.78 -4.41
C ASN A 186 2.73 19.07 -4.04
N ALA A 187 3.55 18.02 -3.97
CA ALA A 187 4.96 18.09 -3.61
C ALA A 187 5.88 18.14 -4.83
N ALA A 188 7.09 18.68 -4.66
CA ALA A 188 8.18 18.49 -5.60
C ALA A 188 8.84 17.13 -5.32
N VAL A 189 8.74 16.18 -6.26
CA VAL A 189 9.21 14.80 -6.03
C VAL A 189 10.47 14.49 -6.83
N THR A 190 11.46 13.88 -6.19
CA THR A 190 12.63 13.27 -6.83
C THR A 190 12.67 11.79 -6.54
N VAL A 191 12.73 10.96 -7.58
CA VAL A 191 12.90 9.51 -7.44
C VAL A 191 14.36 9.16 -7.70
N VAL A 192 15.02 8.57 -6.70
CA VAL A 192 16.38 8.04 -6.80
C VAL A 192 16.38 6.53 -6.55
N HIS A 193 17.45 5.86 -6.94
CA HIS A 193 17.55 4.39 -6.91
C HIS A 193 19.01 3.95 -7.01
N THR A 194 19.27 2.65 -6.90
CA THR A 194 20.63 2.06 -6.93
C THR A 194 21.50 2.46 -8.12
N GLY A 195 20.90 2.88 -9.24
CA GLY A 195 21.64 3.48 -10.37
C GLY A 195 22.18 4.91 -10.16
N VAL A 196 21.91 5.57 -9.03
CA VAL A 196 22.40 6.91 -8.67
C VAL A 196 23.54 6.75 -7.67
N ALA A 197 24.73 7.25 -8.01
CA ALA A 197 25.94 7.02 -7.20
C ALA A 197 25.93 7.75 -5.85
N ASP A 198 25.53 9.03 -5.82
CA ASP A 198 25.40 9.82 -4.59
C ASP A 198 23.93 10.10 -4.28
N LEU A 199 23.26 9.12 -3.66
CA LEU A 199 21.91 9.29 -3.12
C LEU A 199 21.83 10.43 -2.10
N GLY A 200 22.89 10.62 -1.32
CA GLY A 200 22.99 11.60 -0.25
C GLY A 200 22.84 13.03 -0.75
N SER A 201 23.33 13.33 -1.96
CA SER A 201 23.18 14.65 -2.59
C SER A 201 21.71 15.07 -2.70
N TYR A 202 20.79 14.13 -2.90
CA TYR A 202 19.35 14.40 -2.97
C TYR A 202 18.70 14.35 -1.60
N THR A 203 18.96 13.29 -0.82
CA THR A 203 18.27 13.08 0.46
C THR A 203 18.59 14.17 1.49
N ARG A 204 19.79 14.75 1.48
CA ARG A 204 20.15 15.88 2.37
C ARG A 204 19.38 17.18 2.08
N GLN A 205 18.74 17.29 0.92
CA GLN A 205 17.92 18.44 0.55
C GLN A 205 16.43 18.22 0.89
N ALA A 206 16.03 16.95 1.05
CA ALA A 206 14.66 16.53 1.20
C ALA A 206 14.03 17.02 2.52
N ASP A 207 12.79 17.48 2.45
CA ASP A 207 11.94 17.68 3.62
C ASP A 207 11.30 16.35 4.06
N ILE A 208 11.07 15.43 3.11
CA ILE A 208 10.53 14.09 3.35
C ILE A 208 11.38 13.08 2.56
N ILE A 209 11.85 12.03 3.23
CA ILE A 209 12.50 10.87 2.61
C ILE A 209 11.58 9.66 2.74
N VAL A 210 11.31 8.97 1.63
CA VAL A 210 10.64 7.67 1.64
C VAL A 210 11.62 6.61 1.16
N ALA A 211 12.07 5.77 2.08
CA ALA A 211 13.01 4.68 1.80
C ALA A 211 12.21 3.42 1.42
N ALA A 212 12.28 3.00 0.15
CA ALA A 212 11.51 1.91 -0.44
C ALA A 212 12.37 1.10 -1.42
N ALA A 213 13.64 0.89 -1.08
CA ALA A 213 14.64 0.21 -1.89
C ALA A 213 14.79 -1.28 -1.53
N GLY A 214 14.41 -1.69 -0.33
CA GLY A 214 14.64 -3.06 0.16
C GLY A 214 16.13 -3.35 0.41
N SER A 215 16.87 -2.33 0.86
CA SER A 215 18.30 -2.38 1.13
C SER A 215 18.56 -1.93 2.57
N PRO A 216 18.77 -2.87 3.51
CA PRO A 216 18.92 -2.56 4.92
C PRO A 216 19.98 -1.50 5.23
N GLY A 217 19.62 -0.50 6.05
CA GLY A 217 20.55 0.56 6.48
C GLY A 217 21.04 1.49 5.37
N LEU A 218 20.37 1.52 4.21
CA LEU A 218 20.71 2.40 3.10
C LEU A 218 20.64 3.89 3.46
N ILE A 219 19.66 4.28 4.27
CA ILE A 219 19.51 5.67 4.74
C ILE A 219 20.13 5.80 6.12
N THR A 220 21.23 6.55 6.19
CA THR A 220 22.00 6.84 7.41
C THR A 220 21.74 8.26 7.91
N ALA A 221 22.18 8.59 9.12
CA ALA A 221 21.94 9.90 9.74
C ALA A 221 22.48 11.08 8.92
N GLU A 222 23.66 10.95 8.31
CA GLU A 222 24.30 11.98 7.47
C GLU A 222 23.61 12.21 6.13
N MET A 223 22.69 11.32 5.74
CA MET A 223 21.87 11.46 4.55
C MET A 223 20.58 12.24 4.80
N VAL A 224 20.26 12.56 6.05
CA VAL A 224 18.97 13.15 6.46
C VAL A 224 19.16 14.62 6.83
N LYS A 225 18.34 15.49 6.25
CA LYS A 225 18.22 16.89 6.65
C LYS A 225 17.67 16.95 8.09
N PRO A 226 18.29 17.69 9.03
CA PRO A 226 17.75 17.84 10.38
C PRO A 226 16.29 18.30 10.37
N GLY A 227 15.44 17.58 11.10
CA GLY A 227 14.00 17.86 11.16
C GLY A 227 13.16 17.31 9.99
N ALA A 228 13.76 16.64 9.00
CA ALA A 228 13.00 16.00 7.92
C ALA A 228 12.15 14.83 8.43
N ALA A 229 11.08 14.51 7.69
CA ALA A 229 10.33 13.28 7.92
C ALA A 229 10.97 12.12 7.15
N VAL A 230 11.08 10.95 7.78
CA VAL A 230 11.62 9.74 7.17
C VAL A 230 10.62 8.59 7.31
N VAL A 231 10.23 8.01 6.18
CA VAL A 231 9.33 6.86 6.11
C VAL A 231 10.11 5.63 5.63
N ALA A 232 10.25 4.66 6.52
CA ALA A 232 10.81 3.34 6.24
C ALA A 232 9.73 2.42 5.67
N ALA A 233 9.67 2.35 4.33
CA ALA A 233 8.67 1.57 3.59
C ALA A 233 9.26 0.29 2.94
N GLY A 234 10.57 0.27 2.70
CA GLY A 234 11.29 -0.90 2.22
C GLY A 234 11.49 -1.91 3.35
N VAL A 235 11.18 -3.17 3.04
CA VAL A 235 11.31 -4.28 3.98
C VAL A 235 12.14 -5.37 3.34
N SER A 236 13.14 -5.82 4.09
CA SER A 236 13.95 -7.00 3.76
C SER A 236 13.92 -7.96 4.94
N PHE A 237 14.17 -9.24 4.69
CA PHE A 237 14.12 -10.27 5.73
C PHE A 237 15.43 -11.02 5.82
N GLU A 238 15.92 -11.20 7.05
CA GLU A 238 16.97 -12.15 7.40
C GLU A 238 16.36 -13.24 8.29
N GLY A 239 16.03 -14.38 7.68
CA GLY A 239 15.19 -15.39 8.31
C GLY A 239 13.81 -14.80 8.68
N LYS A 240 13.49 -14.75 9.98
CA LYS A 240 12.24 -14.17 10.49
C LYS A 240 12.36 -12.70 10.91
N LYS A 241 13.57 -12.12 10.86
CA LYS A 241 13.84 -10.76 11.30
C LYS A 241 13.58 -9.79 10.15
N LEU A 242 12.70 -8.81 10.40
CA LEU A 242 12.49 -7.70 9.48
C LEU A 242 13.65 -6.69 9.60
N LEU A 243 14.21 -6.31 8.47
CA LEU A 243 15.26 -5.31 8.31
C LEU A 243 14.69 -4.07 7.62
N SER A 244 15.10 -2.90 8.11
CA SER A 244 14.66 -1.58 7.62
C SER A 244 15.70 -0.99 6.69
N ASP A 245 15.25 -0.31 5.63
CA ASP A 245 16.11 0.50 4.77
C ASP A 245 16.76 1.68 5.50
N VAL A 246 16.22 2.07 6.66
CA VAL A 246 16.65 3.21 7.46
C VAL A 246 17.41 2.72 8.70
N ALA A 247 18.60 3.26 8.93
CA ALA A 247 19.44 2.98 10.08
C ALA A 247 18.87 3.62 11.37
N ASP A 248 19.16 3.04 12.53
CA ASP A 248 18.49 3.40 13.79
C ASP A 248 18.90 4.82 14.26
N GLU A 249 20.12 5.26 13.98
CA GLU A 249 20.66 6.58 14.30
C GLU A 249 19.93 7.74 13.59
N VAL A 250 19.15 7.47 12.54
CA VAL A 250 18.32 8.49 11.87
C VAL A 250 17.31 9.10 12.84
N ALA A 251 16.89 8.37 13.87
CA ALA A 251 15.98 8.87 14.91
C ALA A 251 16.53 10.07 15.69
N GLU A 252 17.84 10.30 15.68
CA GLU A 252 18.48 11.42 16.38
C GLU A 252 18.48 12.73 15.58
N VAL A 253 18.25 12.64 14.25
CA VAL A 253 18.33 13.74 13.29
C VAL A 253 16.97 14.10 12.70
N ALA A 254 16.13 13.09 12.42
CA ALA A 254 14.83 13.28 11.82
C ALA A 254 13.85 14.02 12.75
N GLY A 255 12.92 14.77 12.17
CA GLY A 255 11.77 15.34 12.88
C GLY A 255 10.67 14.30 13.09
N TRP A 256 10.48 13.43 12.09
CA TRP A 256 9.55 12.31 12.12
C TRP A 256 10.20 11.04 11.59
N LEU A 257 9.90 9.89 12.19
CA LEU A 257 10.39 8.60 11.73
C LEU A 257 9.30 7.54 11.88
N SER A 258 8.95 6.85 10.80
CA SER A 258 8.08 5.67 10.91
C SER A 258 8.83 4.49 11.50
N PRO A 259 8.26 3.75 12.46
CA PRO A 259 8.89 2.57 13.02
C PRO A 259 8.92 1.44 11.98
N ARG A 260 9.93 0.58 12.09
CA ARG A 260 10.11 -0.59 11.23
C ARG A 260 8.90 -1.53 11.25
N ILE A 261 8.37 -1.79 12.45
CA ILE A 261 7.17 -2.59 12.68
C ILE A 261 6.11 -1.62 13.21
N GLY A 262 4.89 -1.73 12.70
CA GLY A 262 3.80 -0.83 13.06
C GLY A 262 3.76 0.50 12.29
N GLY A 263 4.69 0.74 11.35
CA GLY A 263 4.70 1.93 10.50
C GLY A 263 3.84 1.75 9.24
N VAL A 264 4.48 1.48 8.10
CA VAL A 264 3.79 1.43 6.79
C VAL A 264 2.89 0.20 6.61
N GLY A 265 3.30 -0.96 7.13
CA GLY A 265 2.59 -2.24 6.92
C GLY A 265 1.11 -2.26 7.34
N PRO A 266 0.74 -1.76 8.53
CA PRO A 266 -0.67 -1.62 8.95
C PRO A 266 -1.48 -0.70 8.03
N MET A 267 -0.86 0.39 7.56
CA MET A 267 -1.49 1.34 6.65
C MET A 267 -1.83 0.70 5.30
N THR A 268 -0.94 -0.14 4.75
CA THR A 268 -1.22 -0.91 3.53
C THR A 268 -2.50 -1.74 3.67
N ARG A 269 -2.68 -2.45 4.79
CA ARG A 269 -3.91 -3.23 5.03
C ARG A 269 -5.14 -2.35 5.20
N ALA A 270 -5.02 -1.22 5.91
CA ALA A 270 -6.12 -0.30 6.08
C ALA A 270 -6.60 0.27 4.73
N MET A 271 -5.68 0.66 3.84
CA MET A 271 -6.01 1.18 2.52
C MET A 271 -6.66 0.13 1.60
N LEU A 272 -6.29 -1.14 1.75
CA LEU A 272 -6.97 -2.24 1.05
C LEU A 272 -8.47 -2.30 1.41
N LEU A 273 -8.80 -2.09 2.70
CA LEU A 273 -10.19 -2.02 3.16
C LEU A 273 -10.89 -0.75 2.65
N VAL A 274 -10.18 0.38 2.60
CA VAL A 274 -10.70 1.62 2.00
C VAL A 274 -11.10 1.38 0.55
N ASN A 275 -10.21 0.82 -0.27
CA ASN A 275 -10.49 0.53 -1.68
C ASN A 275 -11.67 -0.46 -1.84
N THR A 276 -11.80 -1.43 -0.94
CA THR A 276 -12.93 -2.38 -0.92
C THR A 276 -14.26 -1.68 -0.65
N VAL A 277 -14.31 -0.84 0.39
CA VAL A 277 -15.54 -0.11 0.76
C VAL A 277 -15.92 0.89 -0.31
N GLU A 278 -14.96 1.60 -0.89
CA GLU A 278 -15.21 2.50 -2.02
C GLU A 278 -15.71 1.76 -3.27
N ALA A 279 -15.24 0.54 -3.53
CA ALA A 279 -15.77 -0.29 -4.61
C ALA A 279 -17.25 -0.67 -4.36
N ALA A 280 -17.58 -1.04 -3.12
CA ALA A 280 -18.96 -1.31 -2.72
C ALA A 280 -19.88 -0.08 -2.82
N GLU A 281 -19.38 1.11 -2.44
CA GLU A 281 -20.11 2.37 -2.59
C GLU A 281 -20.34 2.73 -4.07
N ARG A 282 -19.35 2.50 -4.94
CA ARG A 282 -19.51 2.68 -6.39
C ARG A 282 -20.58 1.74 -6.94
N ARG A 283 -20.58 0.45 -6.54
CA ARG A 283 -21.64 -0.51 -6.90
C ARG A 283 -23.01 -0.04 -6.40
N ALA A 284 -23.09 0.50 -5.18
CA ALA A 284 -24.32 1.03 -4.62
C ALA A 284 -24.91 2.19 -5.43
N ALA A 285 -24.05 3.11 -5.90
CA ALA A 285 -24.46 4.28 -6.67
C ALA A 285 -24.95 3.95 -8.10
N LEU A 286 -24.71 2.74 -8.59
CA LEU A 286 -25.18 2.25 -9.90
C LEU A 286 -26.57 1.58 -9.83
N ARG A 287 -27.15 1.41 -8.63
CA ARG A 287 -28.50 0.87 -8.43
C ARG A 287 -29.54 1.99 -8.45
#